data_AF-A0A7W0P8L5-F1
#
_entry.id   AF-A0A7W0P8L5-F1
#
_cell.length_a   1.000
_cell.length_b   1.000
_cell.length_c   1.000
_cell.angle_alpha   90.00
_cell.angle_beta   90.00
_cell.angle_gamma   90.00
#
_symmetry.space_group_name_H-M   'P 1'
#
loop_
_entity.id
_entity.type
_entity.pdbx_description
1 polymer ?
#
loop_
_entity_poly.entity_id
_entity_poly.type
_entity_poly.pdbx_seq_one_letter_code
_entity_poly.pdbx_strand_id
1 'polypeptide(L)'
;MIGPLHPEGCLFCRGSTGRFAAEEHVFSRGLGNVDEKVLPAGVICDKCNRRALSVIDQALVNFPPILQFRTIMNLHTRAGRVPATEWKNARVSSPAFGHVVFDELGNDAFTDHGGGRSHDALQDRADRR
;
A
#
# COMPACT_ATOMS: atom_id res chain seq x y z
N MET A 1 5.00 -26.53 23.42
CA MET A 1 5.52 -25.98 22.15
C MET A 1 4.45 -26.26 21.09
N ILE A 2 3.91 -25.25 20.41
CA ILE A 2 2.89 -25.45 19.37
C ILE A 2 3.61 -26.01 18.13
N GLY A 3 3.25 -27.23 17.73
CA GLY A 3 3.74 -27.86 16.50
C GLY A 3 2.96 -27.40 15.26
N PRO A 4 3.27 -27.94 14.08
CA PRO A 4 2.52 -27.60 12.87
C PRO A 4 1.05 -28.03 12.99
N LEU A 5 0.15 -27.14 12.60
CA LEU A 5 -1.30 -27.39 12.52
C LEU A 5 -1.69 -27.98 11.16
N HIS A 6 -0.91 -27.70 10.11
CA HIS A 6 -1.11 -28.27 8.79
C HIS A 6 -0.45 -29.67 8.71
N PRO A 7 -1.13 -30.69 8.14
CA PRO A 7 -0.69 -32.09 8.20
C PRO A 7 0.67 -32.35 7.54
N GLU A 8 1.01 -31.58 6.51
CA GLU A 8 2.29 -31.69 5.79
C GLU A 8 3.39 -30.76 6.37
N GLY A 9 3.22 -30.27 7.60
CA GLY A 9 4.11 -29.26 8.19
C GLY A 9 3.82 -27.84 7.67
N CYS A 10 4.81 -26.95 7.77
CA CYS A 10 4.71 -25.57 7.30
C CYS A 10 4.24 -25.49 5.83
N LEU A 11 3.24 -24.66 5.54
CA LEU A 11 2.68 -24.51 4.18
C LEU A 11 3.73 -24.16 3.11
N PHE A 12 4.80 -23.45 3.49
CA PHE A 12 5.84 -22.98 2.56
C PHE A 12 7.03 -23.92 2.45
N CYS A 13 7.70 -24.21 3.57
CA CYS A 13 8.93 -25.02 3.55
C CYS A 13 8.69 -26.52 3.78
N ARG A 14 7.46 -26.94 4.09
CA ARG A 14 7.07 -28.32 4.44
C ARG A 14 7.81 -28.90 5.64
N GLY A 15 8.56 -28.08 6.37
CA GLY A 15 9.22 -28.47 7.61
C GLY A 15 8.23 -28.62 8.77
N SER A 16 8.46 -29.62 9.61
CA SER A 16 7.67 -29.88 10.84
C SER A 16 8.36 -29.41 12.12
N THR A 17 9.58 -28.89 12.02
CA THR A 17 10.42 -28.48 13.15
C THR A 17 10.52 -26.95 13.26
N GLY A 18 10.77 -26.48 14.47
CA GLY A 18 10.89 -25.05 14.79
C GLY A 18 9.67 -24.49 15.50
N ARG A 19 9.59 -23.15 15.58
CA ARG A 19 8.50 -22.43 16.26
C ARG A 19 7.38 -22.11 15.28
N PHE A 20 6.14 -22.35 15.71
CA PHE A 20 4.91 -22.03 14.99
C PHE A 20 3.96 -21.24 15.90
N ALA A 21 4.39 -20.05 16.29
CA ALA A 21 3.68 -19.24 17.28
C ALA A 21 3.03 -17.99 16.70
N ALA A 22 3.42 -17.59 15.48
CA ALA A 22 2.88 -16.42 14.82
C ALA A 22 1.63 -16.76 14.00
N GLU A 23 0.61 -15.91 14.11
CA GLU A 23 -0.43 -15.80 13.10
C GLU A 23 0.16 -15.17 11.83
N GLU A 24 -0.45 -15.46 10.69
CA GLU A 24 -0.05 -14.94 9.39
C GLU A 24 -1.28 -14.45 8.62
N HIS A 25 -1.09 -13.47 7.74
CA HIS A 25 -2.15 -12.95 6.89
C HIS A 25 -2.03 -13.52 5.48
N VAL A 26 -3.14 -13.99 4.89
CA VAL A 26 -3.14 -14.50 3.51
C VAL A 26 -2.76 -13.40 2.52
N PHE A 27 -3.27 -12.19 2.75
CA PHE A 27 -2.83 -10.97 2.09
C PHE A 27 -2.14 -10.07 3.11
N SER A 28 -1.08 -9.37 2.72
CA SER A 28 -0.37 -8.48 3.64
C SER A 28 -1.32 -7.53 4.37
N ARG A 29 -1.11 -7.35 5.68
CA ARG A 29 -1.86 -6.37 6.48
C ARG A 29 -1.78 -4.96 5.89
N GLY A 30 -0.67 -4.61 5.24
CA GLY A 30 -0.47 -3.33 4.57
C GLY A 30 -1.40 -3.08 3.38
N LEU A 31 -2.09 -4.11 2.88
CA LEU A 31 -3.09 -4.04 1.81
C LEU A 31 -4.53 -3.99 2.34
N GLY A 32 -4.72 -3.75 3.65
CA GLY A 32 -6.04 -3.63 4.27
C GLY A 32 -6.60 -4.92 4.86
N ASN A 33 -5.90 -6.06 4.74
CA ASN A 33 -6.30 -7.31 5.39
C ASN A 33 -5.91 -7.28 6.87
N VAL A 34 -6.71 -6.62 7.71
CA VAL A 34 -6.39 -6.45 9.13
C VAL A 34 -6.69 -7.73 9.91
N ASP A 35 -7.93 -8.23 9.84
CA ASP A 35 -8.40 -9.34 10.67
C ASP A 35 -9.29 -10.36 9.91
N GLU A 36 -9.48 -10.22 8.58
CA GLU A 36 -10.42 -11.06 7.83
C GLU A 36 -9.82 -12.39 7.34
N LYS A 37 -8.69 -12.33 6.64
CA LYS A 37 -8.05 -13.50 6.02
C LYS A 37 -6.75 -13.81 6.75
N VAL A 38 -6.90 -14.31 7.98
CA VAL A 38 -5.81 -14.67 8.89
C VAL A 38 -5.70 -16.19 8.99
N LEU A 39 -4.49 -16.70 8.84
CA LEU A 39 -4.11 -18.07 9.09
C LEU A 39 -3.77 -18.23 10.58
N PRO A 40 -4.32 -19.23 11.27
CA PRO A 40 -4.03 -19.45 12.68
C PRO A 40 -2.56 -19.82 12.90
N ALA A 41 -2.06 -19.53 14.10
CA ALA A 41 -0.74 -20.01 14.53
C ALA A 41 -0.65 -21.53 14.39
N GLY A 42 0.47 -22.03 13.85
CA GLY A 42 0.62 -23.46 13.51
C GLY A 42 0.66 -23.74 12.02
N VAL A 43 0.06 -22.91 11.16
CA VAL A 43 0.01 -23.17 9.70
C VAL A 43 1.36 -22.88 9.02
N ILE A 44 2.07 -21.84 9.48
CA ILE A 44 3.34 -21.39 8.92
C ILE A 44 4.36 -21.27 10.04
N CYS A 45 5.59 -21.72 9.80
CA CYS A 45 6.65 -21.59 10.78
C CYS A 45 7.16 -20.14 10.88
N ASP A 46 7.61 -19.74 12.07
CA ASP A 46 8.11 -18.39 12.33
C ASP A 46 9.29 -18.01 11.40
N LYS A 47 10.07 -19.00 10.94
CA LYS A 47 11.18 -18.78 9.99
C LYS A 47 10.66 -18.31 8.63
N CYS A 48 9.60 -18.92 8.11
CA CYS A 48 9.02 -18.54 6.81
C CYS A 48 8.30 -17.20 6.90
N ASN A 49 7.42 -17.06 7.90
CA ASN A 49 6.65 -15.84 8.17
C ASN A 49 7.58 -14.62 8.32
N ARG A 50 8.53 -14.66 9.28
CA ARG A 50 9.32 -13.47 9.63
C ARG A 50 10.53 -13.17 8.75
N ARG A 51 10.87 -14.06 7.81
CA ARG A 51 12.00 -13.85 6.88
C ARG A 51 11.48 -13.65 5.47
N ALA A 52 11.34 -14.74 4.71
CA ALA A 52 11.03 -14.66 3.30
C ALA A 52 9.70 -13.95 3.03
N LEU A 53 8.64 -14.31 3.76
CA LEU A 53 7.31 -13.74 3.53
C LEU A 53 7.25 -12.27 3.93
N SER A 54 7.78 -11.91 5.11
CA SER A 54 7.84 -10.51 5.53
C SER A 54 8.59 -9.60 4.54
N VAL A 55 9.68 -10.09 3.93
CA VAL A 55 10.43 -9.33 2.92
C VAL A 55 9.64 -9.15 1.63
N ILE A 56 8.97 -10.21 1.15
CA ILE A 56 8.14 -10.17 -0.05
C ILE A 56 6.94 -9.24 0.16
N ASP A 57 6.29 -9.33 1.31
CA ASP A 57 5.19 -8.45 1.71
C ASP A 57 5.63 -6.98 1.71
N GLN A 58 6.79 -6.68 2.30
CA GLN A 58 7.35 -5.34 2.31
C GLN A 58 7.66 -4.82 0.89
N ALA A 59 8.23 -5.67 0.04
CA ALA A 59 8.49 -5.32 -1.35
C ALA A 59 7.19 -5.01 -2.11
N LEU A 60 6.15 -5.82 -1.90
CA LEU A 60 4.85 -5.64 -2.55
C LEU A 60 4.15 -4.36 -2.09
N VAL A 61 4.05 -4.11 -0.77
CA VAL A 61 3.35 -2.93 -0.25
C VAL A 61 4.06 -1.61 -0.58
N ASN A 62 5.38 -1.65 -0.83
CA ASN A 62 6.19 -0.49 -1.20
C ASN A 62 6.40 -0.37 -2.72
N PHE A 63 5.88 -1.30 -3.53
CA PHE A 63 5.95 -1.19 -4.98
C PHE A 63 5.16 0.06 -5.43
N PRO A 64 5.72 1.01 -6.20
CA PRO A 64 5.14 2.36 -6.34
C PRO A 64 3.68 2.40 -6.79
N PRO A 65 3.22 1.59 -7.78
CA PRO A 65 1.80 1.53 -8.13
C PRO A 65 0.91 1.08 -6.96
N ILE A 66 1.34 0.06 -6.20
CA ILE A 66 0.61 -0.43 -5.02
C ILE A 66 0.63 0.60 -3.90
N LEU A 67 1.77 1.24 -3.66
CA LEU A 67 1.91 2.30 -2.68
C LEU A 67 0.96 3.47 -2.99
N GLN A 68 0.85 3.86 -4.26
CA GLN A 68 -0.09 4.89 -4.70
C GLN A 68 -1.54 4.52 -4.38
N PHE A 69 -1.97 3.30 -4.69
CA PHE A 69 -3.31 2.85 -4.32
C PHE A 69 -3.50 2.81 -2.81
N ARG A 70 -2.50 2.38 -2.04
CA ARG A 70 -2.55 2.42 -0.56
C ARG A 70 -2.72 3.86 -0.05
N THR A 71 -2.04 4.83 -0.66
CA THR A 71 -2.22 6.25 -0.34
C THR A 71 -3.63 6.72 -0.68
N ILE A 72 -4.08 6.53 -1.92
CA ILE A 72 -5.39 7.02 -2.42
C ILE A 72 -6.56 6.40 -1.64
N MET A 73 -6.46 5.11 -1.32
CA MET A 73 -7.47 4.37 -0.56
C MET A 73 -7.37 4.61 0.96
N ASN A 74 -6.47 5.49 1.41
CA ASN A 74 -6.29 5.83 2.82
C ASN A 74 -5.97 4.59 3.69
N LEU A 75 -5.18 3.64 3.17
CA LEU A 75 -4.84 2.42 3.88
C LEU A 75 -3.79 2.68 4.96
N HIS A 76 -4.18 2.48 6.21
CA HIS A 76 -3.32 2.73 7.36
C HIS A 76 -2.27 1.63 7.55
N THR A 77 -1.06 2.06 7.87
CA THR A 77 -0.03 1.19 8.44
C THR A 77 -0.42 0.73 9.85
N ARG A 78 0.29 -0.26 10.38
CA ARG A 78 0.13 -0.69 11.78
C ARG A 78 0.35 0.46 12.79
N ALA A 79 1.14 1.46 12.43
CA ALA A 79 1.37 2.66 13.24
C ALA A 79 0.26 3.72 13.11
N GLY A 80 -0.84 3.41 12.42
CA GLY A 80 -1.99 4.31 12.21
C GLY A 80 -1.76 5.40 11.17
N ARG A 81 -0.65 5.39 10.43
CA ARG A 81 -0.33 6.42 9.42
C ARG A 81 -0.67 5.92 8.01
N VAL A 82 -1.19 6.79 7.16
CA VAL A 82 -1.32 6.54 5.72
C VAL A 82 0.03 6.82 5.05
N PRO A 83 0.59 5.91 4.24
CA PRO A 83 1.83 6.16 3.54
C PRO A 83 1.62 7.25 2.46
N ALA A 84 2.61 8.11 2.27
CA ALA A 84 2.67 8.98 1.10
C ALA A 84 3.40 8.24 -0.04
N THR A 85 3.02 8.56 -1.28
CA THR A 85 3.73 8.07 -2.46
C THR A 85 4.57 9.19 -3.03
N GLU A 86 5.86 8.96 -3.19
CA GLU A 86 6.79 9.90 -3.80
C GLU A 86 7.03 9.49 -5.26
N TRP A 87 6.76 10.41 -6.17
CA TRP A 87 7.17 10.35 -7.57
C TRP A 87 8.32 11.32 -7.80
N LYS A 88 8.94 11.26 -8.98
CA LYS A 88 10.07 12.14 -9.32
C LYS A 88 9.71 13.64 -9.23
N ASN A 89 8.48 13.99 -9.55
CA ASN A 89 7.99 15.36 -9.74
C ASN A 89 6.73 15.67 -8.91
N ALA A 90 6.24 14.72 -8.11
CA ALA A 90 5.03 14.91 -7.33
C ALA A 90 5.05 14.05 -6.07
N ARG A 91 4.41 14.52 -5.02
CA ARG A 91 4.08 13.73 -3.85
C ARG A 91 2.57 13.56 -3.76
N VAL A 92 2.13 12.33 -3.58
CA VAL A 92 0.71 12.01 -3.35
C VAL A 92 0.53 11.70 -1.88
N SER A 93 -0.45 12.36 -1.25
CA SER A 93 -0.85 12.08 0.12
C SER A 93 -2.37 12.02 0.25
N SER A 94 -2.86 11.42 1.33
CA SER A 94 -4.29 11.36 1.63
C SER A 94 -4.50 11.59 3.12
N PRO A 95 -4.81 12.82 3.57
CA PRO A 95 -5.01 13.12 4.98
C PRO A 95 -6.32 12.57 5.54
N ALA A 96 -7.31 12.32 4.67
CA ALA A 96 -8.57 11.68 5.02
C ALA A 96 -9.07 10.83 3.85
N PHE A 97 -9.87 9.80 4.14
CA PHE A 97 -10.48 8.98 3.10
C PHE A 97 -11.27 9.84 2.10
N GLY A 98 -11.01 9.64 0.80
CA GLY A 98 -11.60 10.44 -0.27
C GLY A 98 -10.96 11.82 -0.50
N HIS A 99 -10.01 12.23 0.33
CA HIS A 99 -9.23 13.46 0.13
C HIS A 99 -7.81 13.09 -0.31
N VAL A 100 -7.49 13.37 -1.58
CA VAL A 100 -6.17 13.11 -2.17
C VAL A 100 -5.53 14.44 -2.51
N VAL A 101 -4.31 14.63 -2.04
CA VAL A 101 -3.49 15.82 -2.29
C VAL A 101 -2.33 15.43 -3.18
N PHE A 102 -2.13 16.21 -4.23
CA PHE A 102 -0.98 16.14 -5.12
C PHE A 102 -0.14 17.39 -4.88
N ASP A 103 1.02 17.22 -4.26
CA ASP A 103 2.00 18.28 -4.10
C ASP A 103 2.98 18.22 -5.27
N GLU A 104 2.95 19.22 -6.15
CA GLU A 104 3.87 19.31 -7.29
C GLU A 104 5.26 19.76 -6.81
N LEU A 105 6.29 18.96 -7.12
CA LEU A 105 7.68 19.21 -6.71
C LEU A 105 8.56 19.70 -7.87
N GLY A 106 7.94 20.39 -8.83
CA GLY A 106 8.60 20.99 -10.00
C GLY A 106 7.61 21.42 -11.08
N ASN A 107 8.06 22.20 -12.05
CA ASN A 107 7.21 22.83 -13.08
C ASN A 107 6.54 21.84 -14.07
N ASP A 108 6.92 20.55 -14.04
CA ASP A 108 6.45 19.53 -14.98
C ASP A 108 5.77 18.34 -14.25
N ALA A 109 5.18 18.58 -13.08
CA ALA A 109 4.52 17.54 -12.29
C ALA A 109 3.33 16.91 -13.02
N PHE A 110 2.52 17.76 -13.62
CA PHE A 110 1.43 17.41 -14.53
C PHE A 110 1.49 18.35 -15.74
N THR A 111 2.30 18.01 -16.76
CA THR A 111 2.15 18.70 -18.04
C THR A 111 0.81 18.29 -18.64
N ASP A 112 -0.18 19.18 -18.53
CA ASP A 112 -1.39 19.10 -19.33
C ASP A 112 -0.97 19.14 -20.81
N HIS A 113 -1.01 17.98 -21.48
CA HIS A 113 -0.84 17.91 -22.92
C HIS A 113 -2.10 18.39 -23.67
N GLY A 114 -3.15 18.78 -22.95
CA GLY A 114 -4.25 19.59 -23.45
C GLY A 114 -3.85 21.06 -23.47
N GLY A 115 -3.83 21.67 -24.66
CA GLY A 115 -3.54 23.10 -24.81
C GLY A 115 -4.46 23.96 -23.95
N GLY A 116 -3.92 24.46 -22.84
CA GLY A 116 -4.60 25.37 -21.94
C GLY A 116 -5.04 26.64 -22.66
N ARG A 117 -6.34 26.77 -22.91
CA ARG A 117 -6.96 28.08 -22.92
C ARG A 117 -7.21 28.45 -21.46
N SER A 118 -6.39 29.36 -20.96
CA SER A 118 -6.61 29.97 -19.65
C SER A 118 -8.01 30.56 -19.57
N HIS A 119 -8.63 30.37 -18.41
CA HIS A 119 -10.00 30.80 -18.10
C HIS A 119 -10.18 32.34 -18.12
N ASP A 120 -9.08 33.10 -18.23
CA ASP A 120 -9.07 34.57 -18.32
C ASP A 120 -9.60 35.11 -19.66
N ALA A 121 -9.60 34.32 -20.74
CA ALA A 121 -10.03 34.80 -22.05
C ALA A 121 -11.56 34.87 -22.23
N LEU A 122 -12.36 34.38 -21.27
CA LEU A 122 -13.82 34.35 -21.35
C LEU A 122 -14.51 35.53 -20.66
N GLN A 123 -13.83 36.24 -19.75
CA GLN A 123 -14.39 37.45 -19.12
C GLN A 123 -14.21 38.72 -19.98
N ASP A 124 -13.16 38.80 -20.80
CA ASP A 124 -12.85 40.01 -21.58
C ASP A 124 -13.76 40.25 -22.81
N ARG A 125 -14.66 39.30 -23.11
CA ARG A 125 -15.69 39.43 -24.18
C ARG A 125 -17.08 39.82 -23.66
N ALA A 126 -17.30 39.78 -22.34
CA ALA A 126 -18.57 40.19 -21.75
C ALA A 126 -18.65 41.72 -21.55
N ASP A 127 -17.52 42.40 -21.38
CA ASP A 127 -17.45 43.84 -21.09
C ASP A 127 -17.33 44.75 -22.34
N ARG A 128 -17.51 44.20 -23.54
CA ARG A 128 -17.52 44.95 -24.82
C ARG A 128 -18.83 44.78 -25.60
N ARG A 129 -19.96 44.87 -24.91
CA ARG A 129 -21.29 45.01 -25.54
C ARG A 129 -22.10 46.11 -24.89
#